data_AF-A0A8T2WA73-F1
#
_entry.id   AF-A0A8T2WA73-F1
#
_cell.length_a   1.000
_cell.length_b   1.000
_cell.length_c   1.000
_cell.angle_alpha   90.00
_cell.angle_beta   90.00
_cell.angle_gamma   90.00
#
_symmetry.space_group_name_H-M   'P 1'
#
loop_
_entity.id
_entity.type
_entity.pdbx_description
1 polymer ?
#
loop_
_entity_poly.entity_id
_entity_poly.type
_entity_poly.pdbx_seq_one_letter_code
_entity_poly.pdbx_strand_id
1 'polypeptide(L)'
;MLVSDSDFIQTSCTNRSVTYIRFNLFALQIGGGLSKDKVVATLGRLWILPIDNSHKEIVWRLALDGLPTIQRLHRPTQVCGCGGAVGDAAGRQHVYFNCAAIRPIIDSIEQQLQDEWALPPQAPSLQCHHLWMAVRPTEAIHQGIWDVVCISALKAMDSTRAGLFKRQFAGAQPRTALAASVGVRACAQFWANIASFCLHNLAARAWRGQVSMTHPFISFNTDSEKWNLNRSSGSG
;
A
#
# COMPACT_ATOMS: atom_id res chain seq x y z
N MET A 1 -25.94 -39.63 15.09
CA MET A 1 -25.47 -38.48 15.89
C MET A 1 -25.50 -37.28 14.96
N LEU A 2 -26.65 -36.61 14.88
CA LEU A 2 -26.88 -35.48 13.97
C LEU A 2 -26.40 -34.22 14.69
N VAL A 3 -25.36 -33.59 14.13
CA VAL A 3 -24.90 -32.27 14.59
C VAL A 3 -26.03 -31.28 14.31
N SER A 4 -26.55 -30.64 15.35
CA SER A 4 -27.64 -29.67 15.25
C SER A 4 -27.15 -28.37 14.61
N ASP A 5 -27.98 -27.78 13.74
CA ASP A 5 -27.73 -26.50 13.03
C ASP A 5 -27.39 -25.31 13.96
N SER A 6 -27.57 -25.45 15.27
CA SER A 6 -27.17 -24.48 16.30
C SER A 6 -25.65 -24.25 16.37
N ASP A 7 -24.85 -25.29 16.13
CA ASP A 7 -23.40 -25.23 16.32
C ASP A 7 -22.71 -24.56 15.13
N PHE A 8 -23.33 -24.61 13.95
CA PHE A 8 -22.84 -23.92 12.75
C PHE A 8 -23.04 -22.40 12.84
N ILE A 9 -24.16 -21.95 13.44
CA ILE A 9 -24.47 -20.52 13.62
C ILE A 9 -23.56 -19.89 14.69
N GLN A 10 -23.27 -20.59 15.80
CA GLN A 10 -22.38 -20.06 16.83
C GLN A 10 -20.92 -19.91 16.36
N THR A 11 -20.44 -20.81 15.50
CA THR A 11 -19.09 -20.74 14.93
C THR A 11 -18.94 -19.60 13.90
N SER A 12 -20.05 -19.18 13.27
CA SER A 12 -20.09 -18.04 12.35
C SER A 12 -20.06 -16.67 13.08
N CYS A 13 -20.61 -16.61 14.29
CA CYS A 13 -20.64 -15.40 15.13
C CYS A 13 -19.31 -15.12 15.83
N THR A 14 -18.54 -16.14 16.19
CA THR A 14 -17.21 -16.01 16.82
C THR A 14 -16.12 -15.56 15.85
N ASN A 15 -16.16 -16.00 14.59
CA ASN A 15 -15.21 -15.56 13.57
C ASN A 15 -15.46 -14.11 13.09
N ARG A 16 -16.73 -13.68 13.04
CA ARG A 16 -17.07 -12.27 12.82
C ARG A 16 -16.52 -11.40 13.95
N SER A 17 -16.66 -11.81 15.22
CA SER A 17 -16.21 -10.98 16.34
C SER A 17 -14.70 -10.74 16.33
N VAL A 18 -13.88 -11.77 16.06
CA VAL A 18 -12.41 -11.65 16.04
C VAL A 18 -11.92 -10.78 14.89
N THR A 19 -12.47 -10.95 13.68
CA THR A 19 -12.11 -10.12 12.52
C THR A 19 -12.53 -8.67 12.74
N TYR A 20 -13.71 -8.43 13.32
CA TYR A 20 -14.17 -7.10 13.69
C TYR A 20 -13.27 -6.42 14.73
N ILE A 21 -12.76 -7.17 15.71
CA ILE A 21 -11.79 -6.66 16.69
C ILE A 21 -10.49 -6.25 15.97
N ARG A 22 -9.99 -7.07 15.04
CA ARG A 22 -8.75 -6.74 14.30
C ARG A 22 -8.88 -5.48 13.46
N PHE A 23 -10.00 -5.27 12.77
CA PHE A 23 -10.22 -4.03 12.02
C PHE A 23 -10.37 -2.82 12.92
N ASN A 24 -10.93 -2.97 14.12
CA ASN A 24 -10.96 -1.89 15.10
C ASN A 24 -9.55 -1.52 15.59
N LEU A 25 -8.72 -2.51 15.92
CA LEU A 25 -7.32 -2.29 16.31
C LEU A 25 -6.50 -1.66 15.19
N PHE A 26 -6.73 -2.09 13.95
CA PHE A 26 -6.10 -1.51 12.77
C PHE A 26 -6.48 -0.04 12.58
N ALA A 27 -7.77 0.30 12.70
CA ALA A 27 -8.25 1.67 12.59
C ALA A 27 -7.65 2.58 13.69
N LEU A 28 -7.59 2.09 14.94
CA LEU A 28 -6.97 2.81 16.06
C LEU A 28 -5.49 3.09 15.82
N GLN A 29 -4.74 2.12 15.27
CA GLN A 29 -3.32 2.29 14.99
C GLN A 29 -3.05 3.32 13.89
N ILE A 30 -3.83 3.31 12.81
CA ILE A 30 -3.64 4.20 11.67
C ILE A 30 -3.98 5.66 12.03
N GLY A 31 -4.88 5.86 12.98
CA GLY A 31 -5.34 7.18 13.41
C GLY A 31 -6.29 7.84 12.41
N GLY A 32 -6.49 9.16 12.55
CA GLY A 32 -7.34 9.95 11.65
C GLY A 32 -8.85 9.74 11.82
N GLY A 33 -9.29 9.23 12.98
CA GLY A 33 -10.73 9.05 13.29
C GLY A 33 -11.42 7.96 12.47
N LEU A 34 -10.66 7.06 11.83
CA LEU A 34 -11.22 5.98 11.03
C LEU A 34 -11.97 4.97 11.90
N SER A 35 -13.13 4.53 11.42
CA SER A 35 -13.90 3.46 12.04
C SER A 35 -13.60 2.11 11.40
N LYS A 36 -13.89 1.02 12.12
CA LYS A 36 -13.86 -0.34 11.58
C LYS A 36 -14.72 -0.49 10.31
N ASP A 37 -15.85 0.21 10.23
CA ASP A 37 -16.75 0.13 9.07
C ASP A 37 -16.12 0.80 7.85
N LYS A 38 -15.37 1.89 8.07
CA LYS A 38 -14.56 2.51 7.02
C LYS A 38 -13.45 1.57 6.55
N VAL A 39 -12.85 0.78 7.45
CA VAL A 39 -11.88 -0.26 7.08
C VAL A 39 -12.51 -1.29 6.14
N VAL A 40 -13.64 -1.87 6.53
CA VAL A 40 -14.35 -2.87 5.71
C VAL A 40 -14.77 -2.28 4.36
N ALA A 41 -15.32 -1.06 4.34
CA ALA A 41 -15.73 -0.39 3.11
C ALA A 41 -14.55 -0.13 2.16
N THR A 42 -13.41 0.32 2.69
CA THR A 42 -12.20 0.48 1.87
C THR A 42 -11.70 -0.86 1.34
N LEU A 43 -11.60 -1.90 2.16
CA LEU A 43 -11.15 -3.22 1.70
C LEU A 43 -12.07 -3.80 0.62
N GLY A 44 -13.39 -3.61 0.75
CA GLY A 44 -14.37 -3.99 -0.26
C GLY A 44 -14.20 -3.22 -1.58
N ARG A 45 -13.98 -1.91 -1.51
CA ARG A 45 -13.71 -1.07 -2.69
C ARG A 45 -12.42 -1.48 -3.40
N LEU A 46 -11.36 -1.75 -2.65
CA LEU A 46 -10.08 -2.19 -3.21
C LEU A 46 -10.16 -3.60 -3.82
N TRP A 47 -11.05 -4.45 -3.30
CA TRP A 47 -11.23 -5.82 -3.80
C TRP A 47 -11.80 -5.87 -5.22
N ILE A 48 -12.72 -4.96 -5.55
CA ILE A 48 -13.39 -4.94 -6.86
C ILE A 48 -12.53 -4.32 -7.98
N LEU A 49 -11.36 -3.75 -7.65
CA LEU A 49 -10.50 -3.17 -8.67
C LEU A 49 -9.99 -4.23 -9.65
N PRO A 50 -9.89 -3.94 -10.94
CA PRO A 50 -9.41 -4.86 -11.96
C PRO A 50 -7.88 -4.95 -11.94
N ILE A 51 -7.31 -5.35 -10.80
CA ILE A 51 -5.89 -5.62 -10.60
C ILE A 51 -5.74 -7.08 -10.14
N ASP A 52 -4.59 -7.68 -10.43
CA ASP A 52 -4.23 -9.00 -9.97
C ASP A 52 -4.39 -9.19 -8.45
N ASN A 53 -4.91 -10.35 -8.05
CA ASN A 53 -5.23 -10.65 -6.66
C ASN A 53 -4.00 -10.65 -5.74
N SER A 54 -2.80 -10.92 -6.26
CA SER A 54 -1.56 -10.87 -5.46
C SER A 54 -1.19 -9.46 -5.01
N HIS A 55 -1.78 -8.41 -5.60
CA HIS A 55 -1.63 -7.04 -5.13
C HIS A 55 -2.65 -6.75 -4.02
N LYS A 56 -3.89 -7.22 -4.20
CA LYS A 56 -4.98 -7.02 -3.24
C LYS A 56 -4.72 -7.75 -1.92
N GLU A 57 -4.20 -8.97 -1.98
CA GLU A 57 -3.92 -9.81 -0.80
C GLU A 57 -3.06 -9.06 0.22
N ILE A 58 -2.11 -8.25 -0.23
CA ILE A 58 -1.20 -7.49 0.64
C ILE A 58 -1.96 -6.50 1.50
N VAL A 59 -2.98 -5.83 0.96
CA VAL A 59 -3.80 -4.88 1.71
C VAL A 59 -4.60 -5.59 2.80
N TRP A 60 -5.18 -6.74 2.48
CA TRP A 60 -5.92 -7.57 3.44
C TRP A 60 -5.01 -8.08 4.56
N ARG A 61 -3.83 -8.60 4.19
CA ARG A 61 -2.84 -9.03 5.16
C ARG A 61 -2.36 -7.85 6.00
N LEU A 62 -2.16 -6.67 5.44
CA LEU A 62 -1.77 -5.49 6.21
C LEU A 62 -2.82 -5.15 7.28
N ALA A 63 -4.10 -5.11 6.90
CA ALA A 63 -5.21 -4.81 7.79
C ALA A 63 -5.40 -5.84 8.91
N LEU A 64 -5.10 -7.11 8.62
CA LEU A 64 -5.20 -8.22 9.58
C LEU A 64 -3.89 -8.50 10.33
N ASP A 65 -2.90 -7.60 10.18
CA ASP A 65 -1.52 -7.79 10.63
C ASP A 65 -0.84 -9.07 10.08
N GLY A 66 -1.42 -9.69 9.05
CA GLY A 66 -1.09 -10.96 8.38
C GLY A 66 0.28 -11.08 7.71
N LEU A 67 1.09 -10.02 7.71
CA LEU A 67 2.33 -9.96 6.94
C LEU A 67 3.50 -10.52 7.77
N PRO A 68 4.44 -11.28 7.18
CA PRO A 68 5.55 -11.89 7.90
C PRO A 68 6.63 -10.85 8.26
N THR A 69 6.29 -9.97 9.18
CA THR A 69 7.17 -8.98 9.81
C THR A 69 7.97 -9.63 10.94
N ILE A 70 9.08 -9.01 11.35
CA ILE A 70 9.90 -9.52 12.45
C ILE A 70 9.10 -9.60 13.75
N GLN A 71 8.29 -8.58 14.03
CA GLN A 71 7.37 -8.54 15.16
C GLN A 71 6.39 -9.73 15.12
N ARG A 72 5.70 -9.95 13.99
CA ARG A 72 4.73 -11.06 13.86
C ARG A 72 5.39 -12.44 13.95
N LEU A 73 6.62 -12.56 13.46
CA LEU A 73 7.39 -13.81 13.54
C LEU A 73 7.99 -14.06 14.94
N HIS A 74 7.74 -13.16 15.91
CA HIS A 74 8.24 -13.24 17.29
C HIS A 74 9.76 -13.43 17.35
N ARG A 75 10.49 -12.61 16.59
CA ARG A 75 11.97 -12.64 16.54
C ARG A 75 12.55 -11.41 17.25
N PRO A 76 12.60 -11.39 18.58
CA PRO A 76 12.86 -10.19 19.39
C PRO A 76 14.24 -9.58 19.16
N THR A 77 15.22 -10.40 18.76
CA THR A 77 16.61 -9.95 18.50
C THR A 77 16.89 -9.67 17.03
N GLN A 78 15.96 -10.00 16.12
CA GLN A 78 16.20 -9.79 14.70
C GLN A 78 16.05 -8.32 14.34
N VAL A 79 17.04 -7.79 13.63
CA VAL A 79 17.04 -6.44 13.09
C VAL A 79 16.46 -6.45 11.68
N CYS A 80 15.67 -5.44 11.33
CA CYS A 80 15.20 -5.19 9.97
C CYS A 80 16.39 -5.11 8.99
N GLY A 81 16.18 -5.52 7.75
CA GLY A 81 17.22 -5.44 6.70
C GLY A 81 17.75 -4.02 6.48
N CYS A 82 16.95 -2.98 6.79
CA CYS A 82 17.39 -1.60 6.73
C CYS A 82 18.24 -1.14 7.94
N GLY A 83 18.23 -1.88 9.04
CA GLY A 83 18.92 -1.52 10.28
C GLY A 83 18.16 -0.62 11.25
N GLY A 84 17.03 -0.02 10.84
CA GLY A 84 16.33 1.01 11.62
C GLY A 84 15.31 0.52 12.66
N ALA A 85 15.12 -0.78 12.82
CA ALA A 85 14.22 -1.36 13.82
C ALA A 85 14.63 -2.78 14.20
N VAL A 86 14.32 -3.18 15.44
CA VAL A 86 14.62 -4.51 16.02
C VAL A 86 13.40 -5.07 16.72
N GLY A 87 13.22 -6.39 16.66
CA GLY A 87 12.17 -7.10 17.40
C GLY A 87 10.78 -6.50 17.17
N ASP A 88 10.11 -6.13 18.26
CA ASP A 88 8.74 -5.61 18.23
C ASP A 88 8.61 -4.24 17.53
N ALA A 89 9.69 -3.46 17.45
CA ALA A 89 9.70 -2.22 16.70
C ALA A 89 9.69 -2.45 15.17
N ALA A 90 10.06 -3.64 14.71
CA ALA A 90 10.09 -4.02 13.29
C ALA A 90 8.74 -4.62 12.83
N GLY A 91 7.64 -3.98 13.23
CA GLY A 91 6.27 -4.29 12.86
C GLY A 91 5.81 -3.69 11.53
N ARG A 92 4.51 -3.83 11.22
CA ARG A 92 3.92 -3.32 9.97
C ARG A 92 4.11 -1.81 9.78
N GLN A 93 4.03 -1.01 10.85
CA GLN A 93 4.25 0.45 10.80
C GLN A 93 5.66 0.79 10.30
N HIS A 94 6.66 0.07 10.80
CA HIS A 94 8.01 0.23 10.29
C HIS A 94 8.09 -0.23 8.84
N VAL A 95 7.72 -1.47 8.55
CA VAL A 95 7.97 -2.12 7.27
C VAL A 95 7.23 -1.46 6.09
N TYR A 96 6.01 -0.98 6.30
CA TYR A 96 5.13 -0.45 5.25
C TYR A 96 4.88 1.05 5.35
N PHE A 97 5.64 1.78 6.18
CA PHE A 97 5.55 3.25 6.20
C PHE A 97 6.85 3.95 6.63
N ASN A 98 7.51 3.53 7.72
CA ASN A 98 8.68 4.25 8.24
C ASN A 98 10.05 3.71 7.75
N CYS A 99 10.09 2.57 7.06
CA CYS A 99 11.35 1.90 6.74
C CYS A 99 12.12 2.69 5.67
N ALA A 100 13.39 3.01 5.95
CA ALA A 100 14.26 3.74 5.02
C ALA A 100 14.36 3.07 3.63
N ALA A 101 14.21 1.75 3.55
CA ALA A 101 14.25 1.01 2.29
C ALA A 101 13.03 1.25 1.39
N ILE A 102 11.89 1.68 1.93
CA ILE A 102 10.69 2.01 1.14
C ILE A 102 10.51 3.51 0.94
N ARG A 103 11.32 4.33 1.62
CA ARG A 103 11.21 5.80 1.55
C ARG A 103 11.24 6.35 0.11
N PRO A 104 12.04 5.80 -0.82
CA PRO A 104 11.99 6.22 -2.23
C PRO A 104 10.62 6.08 -2.91
N ILE A 105 9.76 5.14 -2.47
CA ILE A 105 8.38 5.05 -2.97
C ILE A 105 7.57 6.25 -2.46
N ILE A 106 7.66 6.55 -1.16
CA ILE A 106 6.90 7.64 -0.54
C ILE A 106 7.34 8.98 -1.12
N ASP A 107 8.65 9.22 -1.20
CA ASP A 107 9.22 10.43 -1.82
C ASP A 107 8.72 10.60 -3.25
N SER A 108 8.70 9.52 -4.03
CA SER A 108 8.22 9.58 -5.41
C SER A 108 6.74 9.92 -5.52
N ILE A 109 5.90 9.46 -4.59
CA ILE A 109 4.47 9.81 -4.56
C ILE A 109 4.31 11.27 -4.13
N GLU A 110 5.03 11.71 -3.10
CA GLU A 110 4.98 13.10 -2.61
C GLU A 110 5.45 14.09 -3.67
N GLN A 111 6.55 13.79 -4.37
CA GLN A 111 7.04 14.60 -5.49
C GLN A 111 5.99 14.73 -6.60
N GLN A 112 5.37 13.61 -7.00
CA GLN A 112 4.33 13.64 -8.04
C GLN A 112 3.10 14.47 -7.63
N LEU A 113 2.80 14.52 -6.33
CA LEU A 113 1.72 15.34 -5.78
C LEU A 113 2.07 16.83 -5.70
N GLN A 114 3.34 17.17 -5.50
CA GLN A 114 3.83 18.55 -5.42
C GLN A 114 3.92 19.22 -6.80
N ASP A 115 4.42 18.49 -7.81
CA ASP A 115 4.76 19.06 -9.12
C ASP A 115 3.54 19.54 -9.93
N GLU A 116 2.36 18.92 -9.75
CA GLU A 116 1.21 19.19 -10.63
C GLU A 116 -0.08 19.59 -9.90
N TRP A 117 -0.27 19.19 -8.62
CA TRP A 117 -1.58 19.30 -7.92
C TRP A 117 -1.49 19.91 -6.53
N ALA A 118 -0.34 20.54 -6.22
CA ALA A 118 -0.02 21.27 -5.00
C ALA A 118 -0.97 20.97 -3.84
N LEU A 119 -0.68 19.89 -3.13
CA LEU A 119 -0.86 19.92 -1.68
C LEU A 119 -0.28 21.28 -1.21
N PRO A 120 -1.02 22.15 -0.50
CA PRO A 120 -0.56 23.50 -0.17
C PRO A 120 0.89 23.47 0.35
N PRO A 121 1.71 24.52 0.24
CA PRO A 121 3.13 24.51 0.64
C PRO A 121 3.41 24.08 2.10
N GLN A 122 2.36 23.91 2.91
CA GLN A 122 2.35 23.45 4.29
C GLN A 122 1.52 22.18 4.53
N ALA A 123 1.04 21.55 3.47
CA ALA A 123 0.28 20.32 3.58
C ALA A 123 1.17 19.22 4.16
N PRO A 124 0.66 18.47 5.14
CA PRO A 124 1.46 17.46 5.80
C PRO A 124 1.91 16.41 4.79
N SER A 125 3.16 15.95 4.95
CA SER A 125 3.70 14.74 4.32
C SER A 125 2.66 13.61 4.35
N LEU A 126 2.67 12.73 3.34
CA LEU A 126 1.76 11.60 3.23
C LEU A 126 1.72 10.84 4.55
N GLN A 127 0.59 10.90 5.24
CA GLN A 127 0.31 10.09 6.41
C GLN A 127 0.00 8.63 6.06
N CYS A 128 0.16 7.75 7.04
CA CYS A 128 -0.06 6.30 6.91
C CYS A 128 -1.46 5.95 6.36
N HIS A 129 -2.51 6.65 6.81
CA HIS A 129 -3.87 6.43 6.32
C HIS A 129 -4.05 6.73 4.83
N HIS A 130 -3.26 7.63 4.25
CA HIS A 130 -3.38 7.92 2.83
C HIS A 130 -3.04 6.70 1.99
N LEU A 131 -2.01 5.94 2.40
CA LEU A 131 -1.56 4.74 1.69
C LEU A 131 -2.29 3.48 2.13
N TRP A 132 -2.40 3.23 3.45
CA TRP A 132 -2.95 1.98 3.97
C TRP A 132 -4.46 1.90 3.83
N MET A 133 -5.13 3.05 3.84
CA MET A 133 -6.59 3.16 3.80
C MET A 133 -7.11 3.83 2.52
N ALA A 134 -6.20 4.09 1.57
CA ALA A 134 -6.48 4.78 0.32
C ALA A 134 -7.35 6.04 0.54
N VAL A 135 -7.10 6.76 1.65
CA VAL A 135 -7.70 8.07 1.89
C VAL A 135 -6.97 9.04 0.98
N ARG A 136 -7.71 9.76 0.13
CA ARG A 136 -7.07 10.72 -0.77
C ARG A 136 -6.49 11.88 0.06
N PRO A 137 -5.26 12.31 -0.22
CA PRO A 137 -4.68 13.48 0.44
C PRO A 137 -5.33 14.79 -0.01
N THR A 138 -5.99 14.81 -1.17
CA THR A 138 -6.83 15.91 -1.66
C THR A 138 -8.02 15.37 -2.45
N GLU A 139 -9.15 16.06 -2.35
CA GLU A 139 -10.39 15.72 -3.08
C GLU A 139 -10.25 15.82 -4.60
N ALA A 140 -9.23 16.55 -5.06
CA ALA A 140 -8.94 16.76 -6.47
C ALA A 140 -8.46 15.45 -7.16
N ILE A 141 -7.83 14.53 -6.42
CA ILE A 141 -7.38 13.25 -6.97
C ILE A 141 -8.58 12.33 -7.21
N HIS A 142 -8.62 11.62 -8.34
CA HIS A 142 -9.66 10.65 -8.60
C HIS A 142 -9.49 9.42 -7.68
N GLN A 143 -10.53 9.04 -6.92
CA GLN A 143 -10.46 7.96 -5.92
C GLN A 143 -9.99 6.62 -6.51
N GLY A 144 -10.51 6.24 -7.68
CA GLY A 144 -10.11 4.99 -8.33
C GLY A 144 -8.64 4.97 -8.74
N ILE A 145 -8.05 6.12 -9.10
CA ILE A 145 -6.61 6.19 -9.42
C ILE A 145 -5.80 6.14 -8.13
N TRP A 146 -6.24 6.85 -7.09
CA TRP A 146 -5.58 6.79 -5.79
C TRP A 146 -5.54 5.37 -5.21
N ASP A 147 -6.63 4.62 -5.37
CA ASP A 147 -6.68 3.22 -4.97
C ASP A 147 -5.63 2.37 -5.72
N VAL A 148 -5.46 2.58 -7.03
CA VAL A 148 -4.42 1.92 -7.86
C VAL A 148 -3.02 2.28 -7.36
N VAL A 149 -2.76 3.56 -7.07
CA VAL A 149 -1.50 4.05 -6.51
C VAL A 149 -1.19 3.36 -5.18
N CYS A 150 -2.15 3.32 -4.27
CA CYS A 150 -1.99 2.71 -2.95
C CYS A 150 -1.67 1.21 -3.03
N ILE A 151 -2.45 0.45 -3.82
CA ILE A 151 -2.22 -0.98 -4.01
C ILE A 151 -0.84 -1.24 -4.66
N SER A 152 -0.48 -0.43 -5.66
CA SER A 152 0.81 -0.55 -6.35
C SER A 152 1.98 -0.26 -5.41
N ALA A 153 1.85 0.74 -4.54
CA ALA A 153 2.84 1.10 -3.54
C ALA A 153 3.01 -0.01 -2.50
N LEU A 154 1.91 -0.52 -1.93
CA LEU A 154 1.94 -1.61 -0.96
C LEU A 154 2.55 -2.89 -1.54
N LYS A 155 2.29 -3.20 -2.82
CA LYS A 155 2.94 -4.32 -3.52
C LYS A 155 4.46 -4.15 -3.64
N ALA A 156 4.91 -2.95 -4.01
CA ALA A 156 6.32 -2.64 -4.10
C ALA A 156 7.01 -2.67 -2.72
N MET A 157 6.34 -2.17 -1.68
CA MET A 157 6.83 -2.23 -0.29
C MET A 157 6.97 -3.69 0.19
N ASP A 158 6.01 -4.57 -0.09
CA ASP A 158 6.12 -5.98 0.29
C ASP A 158 7.27 -6.69 -0.44
N SER A 159 7.44 -6.39 -1.73
CA SER A 159 8.56 -6.92 -2.53
C SER A 159 9.91 -6.45 -1.96
N THR A 160 9.96 -5.21 -1.47
CA THR A 160 11.14 -4.63 -0.80
C THR A 160 11.44 -5.33 0.52
N ARG A 161 10.42 -5.54 1.37
CA ARG A 161 10.55 -6.33 2.61
C ARG A 161 11.08 -7.74 2.31
N ALA A 162 10.49 -8.43 1.34
CA ALA A 162 10.93 -9.77 0.95
C ALA A 162 12.37 -9.77 0.42
N GLY A 163 12.73 -8.78 -0.40
CA GLY A 163 14.09 -8.59 -0.93
C GLY A 163 15.12 -8.32 0.17
N LEU A 164 14.79 -7.47 1.14
CA LEU A 164 15.61 -7.23 2.33
C LEU A 164 15.82 -8.51 3.14
N PHE A 165 14.74 -9.23 3.43
CA PHE A 165 14.81 -10.47 4.20
C PHE A 165 15.70 -11.50 3.51
N LYS A 166 15.56 -11.70 2.20
CA LYS A 166 16.38 -12.64 1.42
C LYS A 166 17.86 -12.27 1.43
N ARG A 167 18.17 -10.98 1.29
CA ARG A 167 19.56 -10.48 1.17
C ARG A 167 20.27 -10.30 2.51
N GLN A 168 19.51 -10.11 3.59
CA GLN A 168 20.06 -10.00 4.94
C GLN A 168 20.87 -11.23 5.36
N PHE A 169 20.55 -12.41 4.83
CA PHE A 169 21.28 -13.65 5.09
C PHE A 169 22.33 -13.99 4.03
N ALA A 170 22.46 -13.18 2.96
CA ALA A 170 23.25 -13.50 1.78
C ALA A 170 24.64 -12.84 1.70
N GLY A 171 25.03 -11.99 2.67
CA GLY A 171 26.39 -11.43 2.70
C GLY A 171 26.59 -10.17 3.56
N ALA A 172 27.85 -9.76 3.66
CA ALA A 172 28.39 -8.69 4.53
C ALA A 172 28.17 -7.25 4.00
N GLN A 173 27.11 -7.00 3.22
CA GLN A 173 26.82 -5.64 2.76
C GLN A 173 26.34 -4.79 3.95
N PRO A 174 26.81 -3.53 4.09
CA PRO A 174 26.24 -2.59 5.06
C PRO A 174 24.72 -2.44 4.85
N ARG A 175 23.95 -2.52 5.93
CA ARG A 175 22.47 -2.47 5.87
C ARG A 175 21.92 -1.22 5.16
N THR A 176 22.62 -0.09 5.30
CA THR A 176 22.29 1.18 4.63
C THR A 176 22.43 1.07 3.11
N ALA A 177 23.53 0.51 2.62
CA ALA A 177 23.73 0.25 1.20
C ALA A 177 22.70 -0.77 0.67
N LEU A 178 22.35 -1.77 1.48
CA LEU A 178 21.33 -2.74 1.12
C LEU A 178 19.98 -2.05 0.95
N ALA A 179 19.57 -1.23 1.93
CA ALA A 179 18.35 -0.43 1.92
C ALA A 179 18.27 0.49 0.70
N ALA A 180 19.36 1.21 0.38
CA ALA A 180 19.42 2.05 -0.82
C ALA A 180 19.21 1.24 -2.10
N SER A 181 19.92 0.11 -2.24
CA SER A 181 19.84 -0.73 -3.45
C SER A 181 18.46 -1.37 -3.67
N VAL A 182 17.77 -1.77 -2.60
CA VAL A 182 16.39 -2.28 -2.71
C VAL A 182 15.41 -1.13 -2.92
N GLY A 183 15.65 0.06 -2.36
CA GLY A 183 14.79 1.22 -2.50
C GLY A 183 14.70 1.75 -3.92
N VAL A 184 15.82 1.79 -4.66
CA VAL A 184 15.81 2.13 -6.09
C VAL A 184 14.93 1.15 -6.89
N ARG A 185 15.10 -0.16 -6.65
CA ARG A 185 14.25 -1.19 -7.26
C ARG A 185 12.80 -1.08 -6.82
N ALA A 186 12.55 -0.69 -5.57
CA ALA A 186 11.22 -0.52 -5.01
C ALA A 186 10.44 0.57 -5.76
N CYS A 187 11.08 1.73 -5.97
CA CYS A 187 10.50 2.84 -6.74
C CYS A 187 10.25 2.43 -8.20
N ALA A 188 11.20 1.74 -8.84
CA ALA A 188 11.00 1.23 -10.20
C ALA A 188 9.82 0.23 -10.29
N GLN A 189 9.69 -0.69 -9.31
CA GLN A 189 8.59 -1.65 -9.27
C GLN A 189 7.24 -0.96 -9.04
N PHE A 190 7.20 0.05 -8.17
CA PHE A 190 6.00 0.85 -7.95
C PHE A 190 5.47 1.45 -9.26
N TRP A 191 6.33 2.13 -10.02
CA TRP A 191 5.95 2.70 -11.31
C TRP A 191 5.62 1.63 -12.35
N ALA A 192 6.33 0.51 -12.37
CA ALA A 192 6.03 -0.60 -13.27
C ALA A 192 4.63 -1.20 -13.02
N ASN A 193 4.20 -1.28 -11.75
CA ASN A 193 2.86 -1.75 -11.40
C ASN A 193 1.77 -0.84 -11.98
N ILE A 194 1.94 0.49 -11.87
CA ILE A 194 1.00 1.46 -12.45
C ILE A 194 1.05 1.43 -13.98
N ALA A 195 2.26 1.38 -14.56
CA ALA A 195 2.44 1.28 -16.01
C ALA A 195 1.72 0.05 -16.59
N SER A 196 1.83 -1.10 -15.91
CA SER A 196 1.12 -2.32 -16.28
C SER A 196 -0.40 -2.12 -16.28
N PHE A 197 -0.94 -1.43 -15.26
CA PHE A 197 -2.37 -1.12 -15.19
C PHE A 197 -2.84 -0.27 -16.37
N CYS A 198 -2.07 0.75 -16.74
CA CYS A 198 -2.34 1.60 -17.90
C CYS A 198 -2.23 0.82 -19.22
N LEU A 199 -1.16 0.04 -19.39
CA LEU A 199 -0.87 -0.74 -20.59
C LEU A 199 -1.99 -1.74 -20.91
N HIS A 200 -2.54 -2.38 -19.88
CA HIS A 200 -3.64 -3.34 -20.03
C HIS A 200 -5.03 -2.67 -20.06
N ASN A 201 -5.11 -1.34 -20.06
CA ASN A 201 -6.34 -0.55 -20.13
C ASN A 201 -7.37 -0.97 -19.06
N LEU A 202 -6.90 -1.23 -17.84
CA LEU A 202 -7.71 -1.85 -16.78
C LEU A 202 -8.65 -0.85 -16.10
N ALA A 203 -8.42 0.46 -16.22
CA ALA A 203 -9.29 1.46 -15.63
C ALA A 203 -10.72 1.42 -16.20
N ALA A 204 -11.71 1.59 -15.31
CA ALA A 204 -13.11 1.54 -15.70
C ALA A 204 -13.45 2.62 -16.73
N ARG A 205 -14.28 2.28 -17.73
CA ARG A 205 -14.67 3.21 -18.81
C ARG A 205 -15.29 4.51 -18.27
N ALA A 206 -16.03 4.42 -17.16
CA ALA A 206 -16.64 5.58 -16.50
C ALA A 206 -15.62 6.64 -16.05
N TRP A 207 -14.35 6.26 -15.80
CA TRP A 207 -13.31 7.18 -15.34
C TRP A 207 -12.84 8.14 -16.44
N ARG A 208 -13.04 7.81 -17.72
CA ARG A 208 -12.50 8.57 -18.87
C ARG A 208 -12.96 10.04 -18.88
N GLY A 209 -14.19 10.31 -18.44
CA GLY A 209 -14.73 11.68 -18.33
C GLY A 209 -14.56 12.31 -16.94
N GLN A 210 -14.00 11.58 -15.98
CA GLN A 210 -13.86 12.02 -14.58
C GLN A 210 -12.42 12.38 -14.22
N VAL A 211 -11.45 11.85 -14.97
CA VAL A 211 -10.02 12.05 -14.73
C VAL A 211 -9.53 13.23 -15.56
N SER A 212 -8.93 14.22 -14.90
CA SER A 212 -8.29 15.35 -15.58
C SER A 212 -7.15 14.87 -16.48
N MET A 213 -6.96 15.52 -17.63
CA MET A 213 -5.80 15.29 -18.50
C MET A 213 -4.47 15.63 -17.80
N THR A 214 -4.51 16.53 -16.81
CA THR A 214 -3.35 16.91 -16.00
C THR A 214 -3.20 16.06 -14.74
N HIS A 215 -3.94 14.96 -14.57
CA HIS A 215 -3.93 14.19 -13.33
C HIS A 215 -2.53 13.61 -13.01
N PRO A 216 -2.04 13.65 -11.76
CA PRO A 216 -0.62 13.52 -11.46
C PRO A 216 -0.03 12.13 -11.77
N PHE A 217 -0.81 11.06 -11.69
CA PHE A 217 -0.30 9.69 -11.89
C PHE A 217 -0.67 9.07 -13.23
N ILE A 218 -1.87 9.37 -13.72
CA ILE A 218 -2.48 8.69 -14.87
C ILE A 218 -3.41 9.69 -15.55
N SER A 219 -3.31 9.81 -16.87
CA SER A 219 -4.23 10.60 -17.70
C SER A 219 -4.87 9.71 -18.77
N PHE A 220 -6.06 10.10 -19.26
CA PHE A 220 -6.68 9.43 -20.41
C PHE A 220 -6.39 10.24 -21.68
N ASN A 221 -5.84 9.60 -22.70
CA ASN A 221 -5.66 10.20 -24.02
C ASN A 221 -6.84 9.81 -24.91
N THR A 222 -7.63 10.81 -25.32
CA THR A 222 -8.83 10.65 -26.13
C THR A 222 -8.54 10.19 -27.54
N ASP A 223 -7.43 10.63 -28.13
CA ASP A 223 -7.09 10.35 -29.53
C ASP A 223 -6.66 8.89 -29.74
N SER A 224 -5.97 8.32 -28.76
CA SER A 224 -5.47 6.95 -28.77
C SER A 224 -6.35 5.97 -27.98
N GLU A 225 -7.40 6.47 -27.31
CA GLU A 225 -8.26 5.76 -26.36
C GLU A 225 -7.51 4.95 -25.29
N LYS A 226 -6.35 5.46 -24.84
CA LYS A 226 -5.45 4.78 -23.91
C LYS A 226 -5.19 5.58 -22.64
N TRP A 227 -4.95 4.86 -21.55
CA TRP A 227 -4.43 5.44 -20.33
C TRP A 227 -2.92 5.61 -20.42
N ASN A 228 -2.45 6.80 -20.08
CA ASN A 228 -1.03 7.15 -20.06
C ASN A 228 -0.57 7.29 -18.61
N LEU A 229 0.64 6.81 -18.35
CA LEU A 229 1.32 7.06 -17.08
C LEU A 229 1.91 8.46 -17.10
N ASN A 230 1.56 9.26 -16.10
CA ASN A 230 2.18 10.56 -15.85
C ASN A 230 3.24 10.35 -14.76
N ARG A 231 4.50 10.58 -15.12
CA ARG A 231 5.63 10.48 -14.21
C ARG A 231 6.50 11.71 -14.42
N SER A 232 6.66 12.54 -13.40
CA SER A 232 7.61 13.65 -13.47
C SER A 232 9.00 13.07 -13.70
N SER A 233 9.73 13.64 -14.65
CA SER A 233 11.09 13.25 -14.99
C SER A 233 12.07 13.70 -13.90
N GLY A 234 11.90 13.17 -12.68
CA GLY A 234 12.80 13.36 -11.55
C GLY A 234 13.94 12.35 -11.62
N SER A 235 15.14 12.88 -11.89
CA SER A 235 16.50 12.32 -11.75
C SER A 235 16.62 10.94 -11.09
N GLY A 236 17.11 9.96 -11.87
CA GLY A 236 17.62 8.69 -11.36
C GLY A 236 18.92 8.81 -10.58
#